data_AF-A0A1G4MFM8-F1
#
_entry.id   AF-A0A1G4MFM8-F1
#
_cell.length_a   1.000
_cell.length_b   1.000
_cell.length_c   1.000
_cell.angle_alpha   90.00
_cell.angle_beta   90.00
_cell.angle_gamma   90.00
#
_symmetry.space_group_name_H-M   'P 1'
#
loop_
_entity.id
_entity.type
_entity.pdbx_description
1 polymer ?
#
loop_
_entity_poly.entity_id
_entity_poly.type
_entity_poly.pdbx_seq_one_letter_code
_entity_poly.pdbx_strand_id
1 'polypeptide(L)'
;MDEIIVLQTLYSLLVQNKTNRVSLVRLQTEINENVLIRRLVPSTGKQVLSVHDILETIKRLFPKQTSLTEGQLTFYNLQLAELRDKLYELYESAKSRLVEQVREIEPQINLLLEDKTTSQRTRLLLLCRDTLLNKFQEKEHARLYQRSVEDAAVRERLDLGLIRTRTPTSILELQAWLQMCVANATMYEQTGSEGWLAARASQRELDDTIAFVRSVLE
;
A
#
# COMPACT_ATOMS: atom_id res chain seq x y z
N MET A 1 -7.62 -1.49 -13.84
CA MET A 1 -6.20 -1.73 -13.50
C MET A 1 -5.84 -3.18 -13.80
N ASP A 2 -6.63 -4.12 -13.27
CA ASP A 2 -6.48 -5.57 -13.49
C ASP A 2 -6.35 -5.93 -14.99
N GLU A 3 -7.16 -5.33 -15.87
CA GLU A 3 -7.11 -5.54 -17.32
C GLU A 3 -5.79 -5.10 -17.97
N ILE A 4 -5.20 -3.98 -17.55
CA ILE A 4 -3.92 -3.48 -18.09
C ILE A 4 -2.79 -4.43 -17.70
N ILE A 5 -2.79 -4.92 -16.46
CA ILE A 5 -1.75 -5.84 -15.96
C ILE A 5 -1.86 -7.19 -16.67
N VAL A 6 -3.08 -7.71 -16.83
CA VAL A 6 -3.33 -8.93 -17.61
C VAL A 6 -2.82 -8.77 -19.04
N LEU A 7 -3.15 -7.67 -19.72
CA LEU A 7 -2.79 -7.45 -21.11
C LEU A 7 -1.28 -7.17 -21.31
N GLN A 8 -0.62 -6.48 -20.37
CA GLN A 8 0.83 -6.27 -20.37
C GLN A 8 1.59 -7.58 -20.16
N THR A 9 1.16 -8.40 -19.20
CA THR A 9 1.81 -9.69 -18.91
C THR A 9 1.60 -10.64 -20.09
N LEU A 10 0.39 -10.66 -20.66
CA LEU A 10 0.07 -11.42 -21.85
C LEU A 10 0.94 -10.99 -23.05
N TYR A 11 1.06 -9.69 -23.31
CA TYR A 11 1.93 -9.16 -24.37
C TYR A 11 3.38 -9.65 -24.20
N SER A 12 3.91 -9.52 -22.99
CA SER A 12 5.28 -9.91 -22.66
C SER A 12 5.52 -11.39 -22.91
N LEU A 13 4.60 -12.26 -22.48
CA LEU A 13 4.67 -13.70 -22.68
C LEU A 13 4.57 -14.11 -24.16
N LEU A 14 3.69 -13.47 -24.93
CA LEU A 14 3.54 -13.74 -26.36
C LEU A 14 4.78 -13.32 -27.16
N VAL A 15 5.36 -12.15 -26.83
CA VAL A 15 6.57 -11.62 -27.48
C VAL A 15 7.80 -12.46 -27.14
N GLN A 16 8.02 -12.78 -25.86
CA GLN A 16 9.19 -13.54 -25.40
C GLN A 16 9.22 -14.95 -25.98
N ASN A 17 8.09 -15.65 -25.95
CA ASN A 17 8.02 -17.03 -26.40
C ASN A 17 7.87 -17.15 -27.93
N LYS A 18 7.59 -16.05 -28.65
CA LYS A 18 7.28 -16.03 -30.09
C LYS A 18 6.18 -17.03 -30.46
N THR A 19 5.18 -17.18 -29.59
CA THR A 19 4.09 -18.15 -29.73
C THR A 19 2.75 -17.46 -29.57
N ASN A 20 1.73 -17.97 -30.24
CA ASN A 20 0.34 -17.54 -30.05
C ASN A 20 -0.38 -18.34 -28.94
N ARG A 21 0.37 -19.05 -28.11
CA ARG A 21 -0.12 -19.92 -27.04
C ARG A 21 0.45 -19.46 -25.70
N VAL A 22 -0.39 -19.46 -24.67
CA VAL A 22 0.00 -19.07 -23.31
C VAL A 22 -0.61 -20.05 -22.31
N SER A 23 0.20 -20.57 -21.39
CA SER A 23 -0.30 -21.34 -20.25
C SER A 23 -0.97 -20.41 -19.26
N LEU A 24 -2.21 -20.71 -18.88
CA LEU A 24 -2.95 -19.91 -17.90
C LEU A 24 -2.32 -19.92 -16.52
N VAL A 25 -1.72 -21.05 -16.13
CA VAL A 25 -1.01 -21.18 -14.84
C VAL A 25 0.20 -20.25 -14.83
N ARG A 26 1.01 -20.26 -15.91
CA ARG A 26 2.15 -19.36 -16.03
C ARG A 26 1.74 -17.89 -16.05
N LEU A 27 0.67 -17.57 -16.78
CA LEU A 27 0.12 -16.22 -16.82
C LEU A 27 -0.36 -15.76 -15.43
N GLN A 28 -1.04 -16.63 -14.69
CA GLN A 28 -1.45 -16.34 -13.32
C GLN A 28 -0.26 -16.11 -12.39
N THR A 29 0.79 -16.94 -12.48
CA THR A 29 2.00 -16.76 -11.68
C THR A 29 2.64 -15.41 -11.97
N GLU A 30 2.90 -15.08 -13.24
CA GLU A 30 3.56 -13.81 -13.59
C GLU A 30 2.73 -12.57 -13.24
N ILE A 31 1.39 -12.66 -13.34
CA ILE A 31 0.50 -11.58 -12.89
C ILE A 31 0.61 -11.39 -11.37
N ASN A 32 0.54 -12.47 -10.59
CA ASN A 32 0.57 -12.37 -9.12
C ASN A 32 1.96 -12.04 -8.56
N GLU A 33 3.02 -12.35 -9.31
CA GLU A 33 4.38 -11.93 -9.00
C GLU A 33 4.70 -10.50 -9.46
N ASN A 34 3.81 -9.87 -10.24
CA ASN A 34 4.00 -8.52 -10.72
C ASN A 34 4.17 -7.53 -9.55
N VAL A 35 5.25 -6.76 -9.58
CA VAL A 35 5.62 -5.80 -8.54
C VAL A 35 4.51 -4.78 -8.28
N LEU A 36 3.77 -4.39 -9.32
CA LEU A 36 2.64 -3.45 -9.19
C LEU A 36 1.49 -4.08 -8.40
N ILE A 37 1.14 -5.35 -8.68
CA ILE A 37 0.13 -6.06 -7.89
C ILE A 37 0.58 -6.19 -6.45
N ARG A 38 1.82 -6.64 -6.20
CA ARG A 38 2.35 -6.76 -4.82
C ARG A 38 2.36 -5.44 -4.05
N ARG A 39 2.56 -4.29 -4.72
CA ARG A 39 2.53 -2.96 -4.10
C ARG A 39 1.12 -2.39 -3.93
N LEU A 40 0.17 -2.76 -4.79
CA LEU A 40 -1.21 -2.22 -4.78
C LEU A 40 -2.20 -3.09 -4.00
N VAL A 41 -1.93 -4.38 -3.85
CA VAL A 41 -2.76 -5.34 -3.09
C VAL A 41 -2.92 -4.95 -1.61
N PRO A 42 -1.87 -4.50 -0.88
CA PRO A 42 -2.03 -4.06 0.50
C PRO A 42 -3.02 -2.89 0.65
N SER A 43 -3.13 -2.04 -0.37
CA SER A 43 -3.93 -0.81 -0.35
C SER A 43 -5.37 -0.99 -0.84
N THR A 44 -5.66 -2.08 -1.56
CA THR A 44 -6.95 -2.29 -2.24
C THR A 44 -7.73 -3.50 -1.71
N GLY A 45 -7.12 -4.34 -0.87
CA GLY A 45 -7.77 -5.55 -0.31
C GLY A 45 -8.15 -6.61 -1.35
N LYS A 46 -7.84 -6.40 -2.63
CA LYS A 46 -8.14 -7.32 -3.71
C LYS A 46 -7.13 -8.47 -3.71
N GLN A 47 -7.66 -9.66 -3.51
CA GLN A 47 -6.96 -10.94 -3.55
C GLN A 47 -6.31 -11.19 -4.91
N VAL A 48 -5.28 -12.04 -4.88
CA VAL A 48 -4.67 -12.79 -5.99
C VAL A 48 -5.68 -13.04 -7.12
N LEU A 49 -5.36 -12.62 -8.35
CA LEU A 49 -6.24 -12.83 -9.50
C LEU A 49 -6.38 -14.34 -9.77
N SER A 50 -7.63 -14.83 -9.83
CA SER A 50 -7.89 -16.24 -10.13
C SER A 50 -7.75 -16.51 -11.63
N VAL A 51 -7.51 -17.77 -12.01
CA VAL A 51 -7.49 -18.19 -13.42
C VAL A 51 -8.81 -17.84 -14.12
N HIS A 52 -9.93 -17.93 -13.41
CA HIS A 52 -11.24 -17.59 -13.94
C HIS A 52 -11.34 -16.10 -14.28
N ASP A 53 -10.92 -15.22 -13.37
CA ASP A 53 -10.95 -13.77 -13.60
C ASP A 53 -10.06 -13.35 -14.78
N ILE A 54 -8.88 -13.97 -14.89
CA ILE A 54 -7.96 -13.77 -16.00
C ILE A 54 -8.61 -14.22 -17.32
N LEU A 55 -9.26 -15.38 -17.32
CA LEU A 55 -9.96 -15.89 -18.50
C LEU A 55 -11.14 -15.01 -18.92
N GLU A 56 -11.97 -14.57 -17.99
CA GLU A 56 -13.07 -13.65 -18.29
C GLU A 56 -12.56 -12.33 -18.87
N THR A 57 -11.48 -11.80 -18.29
CA THR A 57 -10.82 -10.59 -18.76
C THR A 57 -10.32 -10.77 -20.19
N ILE A 58 -9.64 -11.87 -20.48
CA ILE A 58 -9.13 -12.15 -21.83
C ILE A 58 -10.28 -12.35 -22.83
N LYS A 59 -11.34 -13.06 -22.46
CA LYS A 59 -12.52 -13.25 -23.33
C LYS A 59 -13.24 -11.93 -23.64
N ARG A 60 -13.26 -11.00 -22.68
CA ARG A 60 -13.80 -9.65 -22.87
C ARG A 60 -12.93 -8.81 -23.82
N LEU A 61 -11.61 -8.91 -23.67
CA LEU A 61 -10.64 -8.14 -24.47
C LEU A 61 -10.48 -8.70 -25.90
N PHE A 62 -10.62 -10.01 -26.09
CA PHE A 62 -10.45 -10.71 -27.35
C PHE A 62 -11.63 -11.66 -27.64
N PRO A 63 -12.84 -11.11 -27.86
CA PRO A 63 -14.03 -11.92 -28.07
C PRO A 63 -13.88 -12.78 -29.32
N LYS A 64 -14.15 -14.09 -29.20
CA LYS A 64 -14.11 -15.09 -30.28
C LYS A 64 -12.74 -15.30 -30.95
N GLN A 65 -11.66 -14.74 -30.39
CA GLN A 65 -10.29 -14.88 -30.92
C GLN A 65 -9.44 -15.87 -30.09
N THR A 66 -10.04 -16.54 -29.11
CA THR A 66 -9.33 -17.41 -28.16
C THR A 66 -9.96 -18.80 -28.08
N SER A 67 -9.14 -19.84 -28.01
CA SER A 67 -9.55 -21.18 -27.57
C SER A 67 -8.78 -21.61 -26.33
N LEU A 68 -9.43 -22.42 -25.50
CA LEU A 68 -8.84 -23.03 -24.33
C LEU A 68 -8.78 -24.54 -24.54
N THR A 69 -7.59 -25.10 -24.56
CA THR A 69 -7.34 -26.55 -24.66
C THR A 69 -6.32 -26.94 -23.59
N GLU A 70 -6.66 -27.87 -22.70
CA GLU A 70 -5.74 -28.42 -21.68
C GLU A 70 -5.03 -27.35 -20.81
N GLY A 71 -5.72 -26.27 -20.46
CA GLY A 71 -5.14 -25.18 -19.66
C GLY A 71 -4.20 -24.24 -20.44
N GLN A 72 -4.06 -24.44 -21.75
CA GLN A 72 -3.39 -23.53 -22.66
C GLN A 72 -4.41 -22.68 -23.42
N LEU A 73 -4.20 -21.38 -23.40
CA LEU A 73 -4.97 -20.43 -24.19
C LEU A 73 -4.26 -20.20 -25.52
N THR A 74 -4.95 -20.44 -26.63
CA THR A 74 -4.46 -20.18 -27.98
C THR A 74 -5.18 -18.98 -28.57
N PHE A 75 -4.44 -18.03 -29.12
CA PHE A 75 -4.97 -16.86 -29.82
C PHE A 75 -4.95 -17.10 -31.33
N TYR A 76 -6.10 -16.93 -31.97
CA TYR A 76 -6.24 -17.01 -33.42
C TYR A 76 -6.23 -15.61 -34.02
N ASN A 77 -5.45 -15.43 -35.08
CA ASN A 77 -5.36 -14.17 -35.84
C ASN A 77 -5.01 -12.93 -35.01
N LEU A 78 -4.38 -13.12 -33.84
CA LEU A 78 -3.97 -12.01 -33.00
C LEU A 78 -2.69 -11.39 -33.56
N GLN A 79 -2.78 -10.13 -33.97
CA GLN A 79 -1.60 -9.35 -34.33
C GLN A 79 -1.01 -8.68 -33.08
N LEU A 80 0.30 -8.78 -32.89
CA LEU A 80 0.98 -8.13 -31.76
C LEU A 80 0.82 -6.59 -31.78
N ALA A 81 0.65 -6.01 -32.97
CA ALA A 81 0.35 -4.59 -33.14
C ALA A 81 -1.01 -4.22 -32.54
N GLU A 82 -2.06 -5.00 -32.81
CA GLU A 82 -3.40 -4.79 -32.24
C GLU A 82 -3.38 -4.89 -30.71
N LEU A 83 -2.58 -5.81 -30.15
CA LEU A 83 -2.48 -5.97 -28.71
C LEU A 83 -1.76 -4.77 -28.06
N ARG A 84 -0.71 -4.25 -28.72
CA ARG A 84 -0.02 -3.02 -28.30
C ARG A 84 -0.96 -1.82 -28.35
N ASP A 85 -1.71 -1.67 -29.44
CA ASP A 85 -2.59 -0.51 -29.63
C ASP A 85 -3.74 -0.53 -28.60
N LYS A 86 -4.34 -1.70 -28.34
CA LYS A 86 -5.28 -1.89 -27.22
C LYS A 86 -4.68 -1.56 -25.84
N LEU A 87 -3.40 -1.90 -25.62
CA LEU A 87 -2.71 -1.56 -24.37
C LEU A 87 -2.61 -0.04 -24.20
N TYR A 88 -2.25 0.67 -25.27
CA TYR A 88 -2.20 2.13 -25.27
C TYR A 88 -3.57 2.77 -25.05
N GLU A 89 -4.61 2.27 -25.72
CA GLU A 89 -5.99 2.76 -25.54
C GLU A 89 -6.47 2.60 -24.10
N LEU A 90 -6.28 1.41 -23.51
CA LEU A 90 -6.64 1.14 -22.11
C LEU A 90 -5.84 2.01 -21.14
N TYR A 91 -4.55 2.22 -21.42
CA TYR A 91 -3.70 3.09 -20.62
C TYR A 91 -4.18 4.54 -20.64
N GLU A 92 -4.38 5.13 -21.82
CA GLU A 92 -4.83 6.53 -21.94
C GLU A 92 -6.24 6.73 -21.38
N SER A 93 -7.15 5.76 -21.58
CA SER A 93 -8.48 5.79 -20.97
C SER A 93 -8.39 5.76 -19.44
N ALA A 94 -7.60 4.84 -18.87
CA ALA A 94 -7.45 4.73 -17.42
C ALA A 94 -6.80 5.98 -16.82
N LYS A 95 -5.77 6.52 -17.48
CA LYS A 95 -5.10 7.77 -17.09
C LYS A 95 -6.06 8.94 -17.11
N SER A 96 -6.82 9.12 -18.21
CA SER A 96 -7.78 10.22 -18.34
C SER A 96 -8.83 10.17 -17.24
N ARG A 97 -9.42 9.00 -16.99
CA ARG A 97 -10.39 8.79 -15.90
C ARG A 97 -9.80 9.09 -14.52
N LEU A 98 -8.58 8.63 -14.24
CA LEU A 98 -7.93 8.91 -12.95
C LEU A 98 -7.64 10.40 -12.77
N VAL A 99 -7.21 11.09 -13.83
CA VAL A 99 -7.00 12.54 -13.82
C VAL A 99 -8.31 13.29 -13.56
N GLU A 100 -9.41 12.88 -14.19
CA GLU A 100 -10.74 13.44 -13.93
C GLU A 100 -11.18 13.21 -12.49
N GLN A 101 -11.03 12.00 -11.95
CA GLN A 101 -11.33 11.71 -10.54
C GLN A 101 -10.52 12.58 -9.58
N VAL A 102 -9.22 12.79 -9.86
CA VAL A 102 -8.39 13.71 -9.06
C VAL A 102 -8.94 15.13 -9.13
N ARG A 103 -9.26 15.62 -10.34
CA ARG A 103 -9.83 16.97 -10.53
C ARG A 103 -11.17 17.17 -9.83
N GLU A 104 -11.99 16.13 -9.69
CA GLU A 104 -13.27 16.19 -8.97
C GLU A 104 -13.07 16.19 -7.45
N ILE A 105 -12.10 15.44 -6.94
CA ILE A 105 -11.85 15.28 -5.50
C ILE A 105 -11.06 16.46 -4.93
N GLU A 106 -10.11 17.01 -5.69
CA GLU A 106 -9.25 18.13 -5.27
C GLU A 106 -10.02 19.36 -4.72
N PRO A 107 -11.09 19.86 -5.35
CA PRO A 107 -11.88 20.96 -4.78
C PRO A 107 -12.61 20.56 -3.49
N GLN A 108 -13.02 19.30 -3.34
CA GLN A 108 -13.67 18.81 -2.11
C GLN A 108 -12.67 18.81 -0.94
N ILE A 109 -11.41 18.45 -1.20
CA ILE A 109 -10.33 18.54 -0.21
C ILE A 109 -10.09 20.00 0.19
N ASN A 110 -10.04 20.91 -0.79
CA ASN A 110 -9.81 22.34 -0.51
C ASN A 110 -10.90 22.92 0.38
N LEU A 111 -12.17 22.57 0.16
CA LEU A 111 -13.28 22.99 1.03
C LEU A 111 -13.13 22.48 2.47
N LEU A 112 -12.65 21.24 2.65
CA LEU A 112 -12.37 20.69 3.98
C LEU A 112 -11.19 21.37 4.67
N LEU A 113 -10.20 21.85 3.91
CA LEU A 113 -9.06 22.59 4.45
C LEU A 113 -9.44 24.03 4.83
N GLU A 114 -10.37 24.65 4.09
CA GLU A 114 -10.88 26.00 4.34
C GLU A 114 -11.89 26.06 5.49
N ASP A 115 -12.56 24.95 5.82
CA ASP A 115 -13.40 24.85 7.01
C ASP A 115 -12.56 25.08 8.28
N LYS A 116 -12.82 26.22 8.92
CA LYS A 116 -12.10 26.69 10.12
C LYS A 116 -12.16 25.69 11.27
N THR A 117 -13.25 24.93 11.41
CA THR A 117 -13.42 23.97 12.51
C THR A 117 -12.54 22.74 12.30
N THR A 118 -12.53 22.21 11.08
CA THR A 118 -11.65 21.13 10.64
C THR A 118 -10.18 21.56 10.69
N SER A 119 -9.88 22.80 10.30
CA SER A 119 -8.53 23.39 10.39
C SER A 119 -8.03 23.50 11.85
N GLN A 120 -8.87 23.96 12.78
CA GLN A 120 -8.53 24.05 14.21
C GLN A 120 -8.28 22.68 14.84
N ARG A 121 -9.19 21.71 14.61
CA ARG A 121 -9.01 20.34 15.10
C ARG A 121 -7.74 19.71 14.54
N THR A 122 -7.47 19.90 13.25
CA THR A 122 -6.26 19.38 12.60
C THR A 122 -5.01 20.00 13.22
N ARG A 123 -4.99 21.33 13.44
CA ARG A 123 -3.87 22.01 14.12
C ARG A 123 -3.63 21.50 15.53
N LEU A 124 -4.69 21.28 16.31
CA LEU A 124 -4.58 20.72 17.66
C LEU A 124 -4.00 19.30 17.62
N LEU A 125 -4.44 18.46 16.68
CA LEU A 125 -3.92 17.11 16.51
C LEU A 125 -2.44 17.10 16.09
N LEU A 126 -2.03 18.02 15.22
CA LEU A 126 -0.62 18.22 14.86
C LEU A 126 0.21 18.68 16.06
N LEU A 127 -0.31 19.60 16.87
CA LEU A 127 0.36 20.06 18.09
C LEU A 127 0.50 18.91 19.12
N CYS A 128 -0.56 18.12 19.31
CA CYS A 128 -0.53 16.93 20.17
C CYS A 128 0.50 15.93 19.67
N ARG A 129 0.53 15.67 18.37
CA ARG A 129 1.54 14.81 17.72
C ARG A 129 2.94 15.31 18.04
N ASP A 130 3.24 16.57 17.76
CA ASP A 130 4.59 17.10 17.93
C ASP A 130 5.00 17.12 19.40
N THR A 131 4.08 17.46 20.30
CA THR A 131 4.32 17.45 21.75
C THR A 131 4.61 16.04 22.26
N LEU A 132 3.78 15.06 21.89
CA LEU A 132 3.94 13.68 22.30
C LEU A 132 5.24 13.09 21.73
N LEU A 133 5.52 13.32 20.44
CA LEU A 133 6.75 12.88 19.80
C LEU A 133 7.99 13.50 20.47
N ASN A 134 7.99 14.80 20.76
CA ASN A 134 9.12 15.45 21.41
C ASN A 134 9.33 14.90 22.82
N LYS A 135 8.25 14.74 23.61
CA LYS A 135 8.32 14.15 24.96
C LYS A 135 8.80 12.71 24.95
N PHE A 136 8.37 11.92 23.97
CA PHE A 136 8.83 10.55 23.80
C PHE A 136 10.30 10.52 23.35
N GLN A 137 10.73 11.47 22.51
CA GLN A 137 12.13 11.60 22.07
C GLN A 137 13.10 12.04 23.18
N GLU A 138 12.62 12.68 24.24
CA GLU A 138 13.41 13.02 25.43
C GLU A 138 13.76 11.77 26.27
N LYS A 139 13.10 10.63 26.03
CA LYS A 139 13.31 9.38 26.79
C LYS A 139 14.59 8.67 26.35
N GLU A 140 15.17 7.90 27.28
CA GLU A 140 16.50 7.30 27.13
C GLU A 140 16.60 6.39 25.89
N HIS A 141 15.55 5.62 25.64
CA HIS A 141 15.53 4.58 24.61
C HIS A 141 14.92 5.05 23.27
N ALA A 142 14.57 6.33 23.14
CA ALA A 142 13.90 6.86 21.94
C ALA A 142 14.71 6.70 20.65
N ARG A 143 16.04 6.54 20.77
CA ARG A 143 16.96 6.30 19.65
C ARG A 143 16.62 5.03 18.86
N LEU A 144 16.02 4.03 19.51
CA LEU A 144 15.58 2.78 18.87
C LEU A 144 14.55 2.99 17.76
N TYR A 145 13.82 4.12 17.80
CA TYR A 145 12.70 4.38 16.90
C TYR A 145 13.01 5.44 15.83
N GLN A 146 14.28 5.83 15.69
CA GLN A 146 14.70 6.79 14.65
C GLN A 146 14.71 6.19 13.24
N ARG A 147 14.79 4.88 13.13
CA ARG A 147 14.75 4.13 11.88
C ARG A 147 13.73 3.01 12.01
N SER A 148 12.98 2.78 10.95
CA SER A 148 12.05 1.67 10.91
C SER A 148 12.81 0.34 10.83
N VAL A 149 12.28 -0.66 11.51
CA VAL A 149 12.79 -2.03 11.44
C VAL A 149 12.54 -2.58 10.03
N GLU A 150 13.60 -3.07 9.38
CA GLU A 150 13.52 -3.70 8.06
C GLU A 150 13.47 -5.22 8.19
N ASP A 151 12.31 -5.75 8.60
CA ASP A 151 12.07 -7.19 8.70
C ASP A 151 10.84 -7.62 7.88
N ALA A 152 10.87 -8.83 7.33
CA ALA A 152 9.76 -9.40 6.56
C ALA A 152 8.52 -9.71 7.42
N ALA A 153 8.71 -9.90 8.74
CA ALA A 153 7.64 -10.10 9.71
C ALA A 153 6.92 -8.79 10.10
N VAL A 154 7.53 -7.63 9.87
CA VAL A 154 6.94 -6.32 10.16
C VAL A 154 6.01 -5.91 9.02
N ARG A 155 4.69 -5.97 9.26
CA ARG A 155 3.65 -5.65 8.27
C ARG A 155 3.56 -4.17 7.94
N GLU A 156 3.68 -3.31 8.95
CA GLU A 156 3.67 -1.85 8.76
C GLU A 156 4.93 -1.24 9.35
N ARG A 157 5.72 -0.61 8.48
CA ARG A 157 6.96 0.09 8.85
C ARG A 157 6.60 1.48 9.35
N LEU A 158 6.85 1.69 10.64
CA LEU A 158 6.66 2.97 11.30
C LEU A 158 7.94 3.33 12.05
N ASP A 159 8.31 4.59 11.96
CA ASP A 159 9.35 5.22 12.75
C ASP A 159 8.91 6.64 13.13
N LEU A 160 9.61 7.28 14.05
CA LEU A 160 9.23 8.60 14.55
C LEU A 160 9.27 9.67 13.45
N GLY A 161 10.12 9.50 12.42
CA GLY A 161 10.19 10.39 11.27
C GLY A 161 8.92 10.31 10.41
N LEU A 162 8.48 9.08 10.09
CA LEU A 162 7.25 8.82 9.36
C LEU A 162 6.04 9.34 10.12
N ILE A 163 5.95 9.10 11.43
CA ILE A 163 4.83 9.58 12.26
C ILE A 163 4.78 11.12 12.22
N ARG A 164 5.92 11.82 12.25
CA ARG A 164 6.00 13.29 12.18
C ARG A 164 5.49 13.86 10.85
N THR A 165 5.49 13.09 9.77
CA THR A 165 4.95 13.52 8.47
C THR A 165 3.45 13.24 8.30
N ARG A 166 2.87 12.39 9.15
CA ARG A 166 1.44 12.01 9.09
C ARG A 166 0.59 12.93 9.95
N THR A 167 -0.66 13.14 9.52
CA THR A 167 -1.68 13.85 10.29
C THR A 167 -2.59 12.81 10.95
N PRO A 168 -2.60 12.69 12.30
CA PRO A 168 -3.50 11.76 12.97
C PRO A 168 -4.95 12.27 12.90
N THR A 169 -5.90 11.34 12.78
CA THR A 169 -7.34 11.57 12.86
C THR A 169 -7.82 11.73 14.32
N SER A 170 -7.08 11.15 15.25
CA SER A 170 -7.34 11.18 16.70
C SER A 170 -6.07 10.91 17.51
N ILE A 171 -6.11 11.23 18.81
CA ILE A 171 -5.02 10.89 19.76
C ILE A 171 -4.85 9.37 19.90
N LEU A 172 -5.94 8.61 19.80
CA LEU A 172 -5.90 7.14 19.85
C LEU A 172 -5.13 6.56 18.67
N GLU A 173 -5.28 7.13 17.47
CA GLU A 173 -4.51 6.72 16.31
C GLU A 173 -3.02 7.03 16.48
N LEU A 174 -2.70 8.22 16.99
CA LEU A 174 -1.31 8.58 17.32
C LEU A 174 -0.68 7.60 18.33
N GLN A 175 -1.44 7.24 19.37
CA GLN A 175 -1.03 6.22 20.34
C GLN A 175 -0.81 4.86 19.67
N ALA A 176 -1.71 4.45 18.77
CA ALA A 176 -1.57 3.19 18.05
C ALA A 176 -0.30 3.17 17.18
N TRP A 177 0.04 4.27 16.49
CA TRP A 177 1.26 4.35 15.69
C TRP A 177 2.53 4.20 16.55
N LEU A 178 2.57 4.84 17.72
CA LEU A 178 3.70 4.73 18.65
C LEU A 178 3.79 3.33 19.27
N GLN A 179 2.65 2.75 19.62
CA GLN A 179 2.55 1.38 20.11
C GLN A 179 3.08 0.39 19.07
N MET A 180 2.79 0.62 17.78
CA MET A 180 3.32 -0.17 16.68
C MET A 180 4.85 -0.04 16.57
N CYS A 181 5.43 1.15 16.75
CA CYS A 181 6.89 1.31 16.79
C CYS A 181 7.52 0.47 17.91
N VAL A 182 6.95 0.53 19.12
CA VAL A 182 7.44 -0.24 20.28
C VAL A 182 7.29 -1.74 20.05
N ALA A 183 6.13 -2.17 19.52
CA ALA A 183 5.85 -3.58 19.23
C ALA A 183 6.79 -4.13 18.15
N ASN A 184 6.99 -3.38 17.05
CA ASN A 184 7.90 -3.77 15.97
C ASN A 184 9.33 -3.96 16.49
N ALA A 185 9.84 -3.01 17.29
CA ALA A 185 11.17 -3.12 17.90
C ALA A 185 11.26 -4.33 18.85
N THR A 186 10.23 -4.56 19.68
CA THR A 186 10.20 -5.69 20.62
C THR A 186 10.16 -7.04 19.90
N MET A 187 9.48 -7.12 18.75
CA MET A 187 9.40 -8.35 17.95
C MET A 187 10.68 -8.63 17.14
N TYR A 188 11.39 -7.57 16.74
CA TYR A 188 12.63 -7.68 15.99
C TYR A 188 13.81 -8.12 16.85
N GLU A 189 13.91 -7.56 18.05
CA GLU A 189 15.02 -7.82 18.96
C GLU A 189 14.92 -9.23 19.57
N GLN A 190 16.05 -9.92 19.68
CA GLN A 190 16.11 -11.23 20.30
C GLN A 190 15.67 -11.15 21.77
N THR A 191 14.74 -12.01 22.18
CA THR A 191 14.22 -12.01 23.55
C THR A 191 15.35 -12.11 24.57
N GLY A 192 15.38 -11.17 25.52
CA GLY A 192 16.42 -11.07 26.54
C GLY A 192 17.67 -10.27 26.15
N SER A 193 17.77 -9.77 24.90
CA SER A 193 18.83 -8.83 24.51
C SER A 193 18.66 -7.47 25.18
N GLU A 194 19.73 -6.66 25.21
CA GLU A 194 19.66 -5.27 25.68
C GLU A 194 18.64 -4.45 24.86
N GLY A 195 18.59 -4.66 23.54
CA GLY A 195 17.60 -4.01 22.66
C GLY A 195 16.16 -4.41 23.00
N TRP A 196 15.92 -5.68 23.31
CA TRP A 196 14.60 -6.17 23.72
C TRP A 196 14.16 -5.62 25.08
N LEU A 197 15.10 -5.55 26.05
CA LEU A 197 14.84 -4.95 27.36
C LEU A 197 14.54 -3.45 27.23
N ALA A 198 15.30 -2.73 26.42
CA ALA A 198 15.09 -1.32 26.15
C ALA A 198 13.74 -1.06 25.45
N ALA A 199 13.40 -1.86 24.43
CA ALA A 199 12.10 -1.75 23.75
C ALA A 199 10.92 -2.01 24.72
N ARG A 200 11.06 -2.98 25.64
CA ARG A 200 10.05 -3.20 26.69
C ARG A 200 9.99 -2.09 27.72
N ALA A 201 11.13 -1.50 28.10
CA ALA A 201 11.16 -0.36 29.00
C ALA A 201 10.44 0.85 28.38
N SER A 202 10.62 1.08 27.06
CA SER A 202 9.94 2.13 26.31
C SER A 202 8.42 2.01 26.25
N GLN A 203 7.86 0.81 26.47
CA GLN A 203 6.41 0.67 26.62
C GLN A 203 5.88 1.51 27.79
N ARG A 204 6.55 1.45 28.94
CA ARG A 204 6.15 2.25 30.12
C ARG A 204 6.36 3.73 29.87
N GLU A 205 7.48 4.09 29.23
CA GLU A 205 7.76 5.48 28.87
C GLU A 205 6.70 6.06 27.92
N LEU A 206 6.19 5.25 26.99
CA LEU A 206 5.09 5.61 26.10
C LEU A 206 3.79 5.82 26.88
N ASP A 207 3.43 4.89 27.76
CA ASP A 207 2.24 4.97 28.59
C ASP A 207 2.24 6.23 29.47
N ASP A 208 3.38 6.53 30.11
CA ASP A 208 3.58 7.75 30.91
C ASP A 208 3.43 9.02 30.06
N THR A 209 3.98 9.00 28.84
CA THR A 209 3.92 10.15 27.92
C THR A 209 2.50 10.39 27.43
N ILE A 210 1.75 9.33 27.15
CA ILE A 210 0.33 9.42 26.75
C ILE A 210 -0.52 9.91 27.92
N ALA A 211 -0.29 9.40 29.13
CA ALA A 211 -1.01 9.84 30.33
C ALA A 211 -0.78 11.33 30.60
N PHE A 212 0.47 11.80 30.46
CA PHE A 212 0.80 13.22 30.56
C PHE A 212 0.05 14.06 29.52
N VAL A 213 0.10 13.68 28.23
CA VAL A 213 -0.56 14.46 27.17
C VAL A 213 -2.08 14.47 27.35
N ARG A 214 -2.69 13.36 27.77
CA ARG A 214 -4.12 13.31 28.10
C ARG A 214 -4.49 14.26 29.24
N SER A 215 -3.67 14.30 30.30
CA SER A 215 -3.90 15.20 31.44
C SER A 215 -3.78 16.69 31.12
N VAL A 216 -3.12 17.05 30.01
CA VAL A 216 -2.98 18.43 29.54
C VAL A 216 -4.12 18.83 28.60
N LEU A 217 -4.84 17.85 28.04
CA LEU A 217 -5.91 18.04 27.07
C LEU A 217 -7.31 17.90 27.67
N GLU A 218 -7.43 17.24 28.83
CA GLU A 218 -8.63 17.22 29.70
C GLU A 218 -8.72 18.49 30.55
#